data_AF-A0A921DZ96-F1
#
_entry.id   AF-A0A921DZ96-F1
#
_cell.length_a   1.000
_cell.length_b   1.000
_cell.length_c   1.000
_cell.angle_alpha   90.00
_cell.angle_beta   90.00
_cell.angle_gamma   90.00
#
_symmetry.space_group_name_H-M   'P 1'
#
loop_
_entity.id
_entity.type
_entity.pdbx_description
1 polymer ?
#
loop_
_entity_poly.entity_id
_entity_poly.type
_entity_poly.pdbx_seq_one_letter_code
_entity_poly.pdbx_strand_id
1 'polypeptide(L)'
;MKKLLIGAIALLLVAMIVILVVNIGQDESKEEDELAEIEQYELENFTDNERSALDLARDRDRYNWSRKHILETIVDWPKESRDDWDISEEDGEALLDYLDFDFKENALITTKLALVGFGYSEETMHLLLTEYRGFTEEEAEYAIDNLDERDWNSDPEYFDELPITVDEKNIARDAERHSRLNNLSKVEIEDLSEFRNYSDEEIEVGLEYARIDYNFNALKRAEEYLKESDYSTEELHELLIETHGFTQEEANYAIENLDD
;
A
#
# COMPACT_ATOMS: atom_id res chain seq x y z
N MET A 1 -27.13 -18.74 -15.12
CA MET A 1 -27.96 -17.96 -14.18
C MET A 1 -27.26 -17.71 -12.85
N LYS A 2 -26.62 -18.71 -12.21
CA LYS A 2 -25.72 -18.44 -11.05
C LYS A 2 -24.51 -17.54 -11.39
N LYS A 3 -23.84 -17.78 -12.53
CA LYS A 3 -22.66 -16.99 -12.99
C LYS A 3 -22.90 -15.50 -13.31
N LEU A 4 -24.15 -15.08 -13.63
CA LEU A 4 -24.49 -13.66 -13.87
C LEU A 4 -24.93 -12.94 -12.57
N LEU A 5 -25.19 -13.71 -11.52
CA LEU A 5 -25.60 -13.18 -10.22
C LEU A 5 -24.39 -12.91 -9.32
N ILE A 6 -23.32 -13.72 -9.45
CA ILE A 6 -22.06 -13.56 -8.70
C ILE A 6 -21.35 -12.25 -9.08
N GLY A 7 -21.19 -11.97 -10.38
CA GLY A 7 -20.56 -10.72 -10.84
C GLY A 7 -21.38 -9.45 -10.63
N ALA A 8 -22.71 -9.54 -10.52
CA ALA A 8 -23.57 -8.37 -10.29
C ALA A 8 -23.79 -8.06 -8.79
N ILE A 9 -23.63 -9.06 -7.91
CA ILE A 9 -23.72 -8.89 -6.45
C ILE A 9 -22.37 -8.45 -5.87
N ALA A 10 -21.24 -8.96 -6.38
CA ALA A 10 -19.90 -8.50 -5.98
C ALA A 10 -19.68 -7.00 -6.31
N LEU A 11 -20.08 -6.56 -7.51
CA LEU A 11 -20.04 -5.14 -7.91
C LEU A 11 -20.93 -4.22 -7.07
N LEU A 12 -22.01 -4.74 -6.47
CA LEU A 12 -22.91 -3.96 -5.60
C LEU A 12 -22.42 -3.92 -4.14
N LEU A 13 -21.68 -4.94 -3.69
CA LEU A 13 -21.07 -4.97 -2.35
C LEU A 13 -19.78 -4.15 -2.31
N VAL A 14 -18.91 -4.25 -3.33
CA VAL A 14 -17.72 -3.39 -3.45
C VAL A 14 -18.11 -1.91 -3.63
N ALA A 15 -19.14 -1.63 -4.43
CA ALA A 15 -19.69 -0.27 -4.54
C ALA A 15 -20.34 0.23 -3.23
N MET A 16 -20.78 -0.65 -2.33
CA MET A 16 -21.23 -0.25 -0.98
C MET A 16 -20.05 0.06 -0.05
N ILE A 17 -18.95 -0.70 -0.14
CA ILE A 17 -17.72 -0.50 0.64
C ILE A 17 -17.08 0.86 0.31
N VAL A 18 -16.98 1.21 -0.99
CA VAL A 18 -16.47 2.53 -1.42
C VAL A 18 -17.41 3.69 -1.02
N ILE A 19 -18.72 3.44 -0.88
CA ILE A 19 -19.68 4.47 -0.45
C ILE A 19 -19.67 4.69 1.08
N LEU A 20 -19.11 3.78 1.89
CA LEU A 20 -19.18 3.84 3.36
C LEU A 20 -17.90 4.34 4.05
N VAL A 21 -16.74 4.30 3.39
CA VAL A 21 -15.53 5.05 3.82
C VAL A 21 -15.80 6.57 3.86
N VAL A 22 -16.83 7.04 3.13
CA VAL A 22 -17.29 8.44 2.97
C VAL A 22 -17.97 9.05 4.21
N ASN A 23 -18.06 8.37 5.36
CA ASN A 23 -18.66 8.95 6.57
C ASN A 23 -17.78 8.76 7.82
N ILE A 24 -16.94 9.77 8.06
CA ILE A 24 -15.99 9.95 9.16
C ILE A 24 -16.59 9.62 10.54
N GLY A 25 -15.85 8.82 11.31
CA GLY A 25 -16.05 8.62 12.76
C GLY A 25 -16.04 7.14 13.12
N GLN A 26 -14.90 6.64 13.57
CA GLN A 26 -14.66 5.29 14.08
C GLN A 26 -15.89 4.70 14.80
N ASP A 27 -16.57 3.79 14.12
CA ASP A 27 -17.52 2.87 14.71
C ASP A 27 -17.02 1.47 14.35
N GLU A 28 -16.04 0.98 15.10
CA GLU A 28 -15.45 -0.37 14.95
C GLU A 28 -16.55 -1.44 14.87
N SER A 29 -17.72 -1.19 15.46
CA SER A 29 -18.87 -2.11 15.41
C SER A 29 -19.45 -2.28 14.01
N LYS A 30 -19.39 -1.28 13.13
CA LYS A 30 -19.88 -1.38 11.75
C LYS A 30 -18.92 -2.16 10.85
N GLU A 31 -17.62 -1.95 11.05
CA GLU A 31 -16.58 -2.69 10.34
C GLU A 31 -16.61 -4.18 10.73
N GLU A 32 -16.77 -4.48 12.02
CA GLU A 32 -16.98 -5.85 12.50
C GLU A 32 -18.25 -6.50 11.91
N ASP A 33 -19.36 -5.75 11.84
CA ASP A 33 -20.62 -6.25 11.26
C ASP A 33 -20.48 -6.53 9.75
N GLU A 34 -19.78 -5.69 9.00
CA GLU A 34 -19.56 -5.87 7.55
C GLU A 34 -18.57 -7.01 7.25
N LEU A 35 -17.49 -7.13 8.02
CA LEU A 35 -16.58 -8.28 7.94
C LEU A 35 -17.32 -9.59 8.20
N ALA A 36 -18.24 -9.60 9.18
CA ALA A 36 -19.07 -10.76 9.46
C ALA A 36 -20.03 -11.10 8.30
N GLU A 37 -20.58 -10.10 7.61
CA GLU A 37 -21.40 -10.32 6.42
C GLU A 37 -20.59 -10.90 5.26
N ILE A 38 -19.36 -10.43 5.03
CA ILE A 38 -18.44 -10.98 4.02
C ILE A 38 -18.09 -12.42 4.36
N GLU A 39 -17.68 -12.70 5.60
CA GLU A 39 -17.37 -14.06 6.06
C GLU A 39 -18.57 -15.00 5.87
N GLN A 40 -19.77 -14.53 6.21
CA GLN A 40 -20.98 -15.31 6.03
C GLN A 40 -21.28 -15.56 4.55
N TYR A 41 -21.19 -14.53 3.70
CA TYR A 41 -21.40 -14.68 2.26
C TYR A 41 -20.42 -15.68 1.66
N GLU A 42 -19.14 -15.59 2.05
CA GLU A 42 -18.11 -16.48 1.54
C GLU A 42 -18.36 -17.93 1.96
N LEU A 43 -18.77 -18.14 3.22
CA LEU A 43 -19.17 -19.44 3.75
C LEU A 43 -20.35 -20.04 2.98
N GLU A 44 -21.31 -19.21 2.56
CA GLU A 44 -22.52 -19.66 1.84
C GLU A 44 -22.29 -19.90 0.34
N ASN A 45 -21.33 -19.21 -0.29
CA ASN A 45 -21.20 -19.16 -1.75
C ASN A 45 -19.94 -19.80 -2.32
N PHE A 46 -18.88 -19.99 -1.51
CA PHE A 46 -17.63 -20.61 -1.94
C PHE A 46 -17.41 -21.95 -1.26
N THR A 47 -16.68 -22.84 -1.94
CA THR A 47 -16.18 -24.10 -1.39
C THR A 47 -15.05 -23.87 -0.39
N ASP A 48 -14.70 -24.89 0.40
CA ASP A 48 -13.61 -24.82 1.38
C ASP A 48 -12.26 -24.50 0.71
N ASN A 49 -12.03 -25.00 -0.52
CA ASN A 49 -10.84 -24.69 -1.30
C ASN A 49 -10.85 -23.25 -1.80
N GLU A 50 -11.97 -22.79 -2.34
CA GLU A 50 -12.09 -21.40 -2.82
C GLU A 50 -11.90 -20.40 -1.67
N ARG A 51 -12.47 -20.66 -0.49
CA ARG A 51 -12.21 -19.82 0.71
C ARG A 51 -10.75 -19.84 1.13
N SER A 52 -10.13 -21.02 1.16
CA SER A 52 -8.69 -21.13 1.44
C SER A 52 -7.84 -20.38 0.40
N ALA A 53 -8.28 -20.36 -0.86
CA ALA A 53 -7.63 -19.64 -1.95
C ALA A 53 -7.82 -18.12 -1.81
N LEU A 54 -8.98 -17.65 -1.36
CA LEU A 54 -9.22 -16.24 -1.01
C LEU A 54 -8.27 -15.78 0.10
N ASP A 55 -8.14 -16.56 1.18
CA ASP A 55 -7.21 -16.24 2.28
C ASP A 55 -5.75 -16.18 1.81
N LEU A 56 -5.36 -17.13 0.97
CA LEU A 56 -4.03 -17.17 0.38
C LEU A 56 -3.79 -15.98 -0.57
N ALA A 57 -4.77 -15.63 -1.40
CA ALA A 57 -4.68 -14.49 -2.30
C ALA A 57 -4.51 -13.19 -1.52
N ARG A 58 -5.33 -12.97 -0.47
CA ARG A 58 -5.21 -11.84 0.47
C ARG A 58 -3.84 -11.78 1.13
N ASP A 59 -3.28 -12.94 1.51
CA ASP A 59 -1.93 -12.99 2.08
C ASP A 59 -0.84 -12.58 1.07
N ARG A 60 -0.96 -12.97 -0.19
CA ARG A 60 0.01 -12.60 -1.24
C ARG A 60 -0.12 -11.13 -1.63
N ASP A 61 -1.33 -10.61 -1.67
CA ASP A 61 -1.60 -9.20 -1.94
C ASP A 61 -0.95 -8.26 -0.90
N ARG A 62 -0.92 -8.64 0.39
CA ARG A 62 -0.16 -7.92 1.43
C ARG A 62 1.34 -7.77 1.14
N TYR A 63 1.90 -8.57 0.24
CA TYR A 63 3.29 -8.48 -0.21
C TYR A 63 3.44 -7.80 -1.58
N ASN A 64 2.37 -7.15 -2.08
CA ASN A 64 2.30 -6.43 -3.35
C ASN A 64 2.62 -7.35 -4.54
N TRP A 65 2.02 -8.53 -4.57
CA TRP A 65 2.21 -9.48 -5.67
C TRP A 65 1.35 -9.10 -6.87
N SER A 66 1.86 -9.41 -8.07
CA SER A 66 1.10 -9.23 -9.31
C SER A 66 -0.04 -10.25 -9.41
N ARG A 67 -1.08 -9.90 -10.17
CA ARG A 67 -2.22 -10.80 -10.46
C ARG A 67 -1.74 -12.18 -10.91
N LYS A 68 -0.77 -12.20 -11.82
CA LYS A 68 -0.17 -13.42 -12.36
C LYS A 68 0.40 -14.32 -11.26
N HIS A 69 1.25 -13.78 -10.40
CA HIS A 69 1.88 -14.58 -9.35
C HIS A 69 0.89 -15.04 -8.26
N ILE A 70 -0.10 -14.21 -7.93
CA ILE A 70 -1.17 -14.64 -7.01
C ILE A 70 -1.97 -15.79 -7.64
N LEU A 71 -2.37 -15.65 -8.91
CA LEU A 71 -3.13 -16.68 -9.65
C LEU A 71 -2.36 -18.01 -9.70
N GLU A 72 -1.09 -17.98 -10.12
CA GLU A 72 -0.22 -19.16 -10.13
C GLU A 72 -0.15 -19.80 -8.73
N THR A 73 -0.08 -18.98 -7.68
CA THR A 73 0.00 -19.46 -6.30
C THR A 73 -1.27 -20.17 -5.87
N ILE A 74 -2.45 -19.56 -6.05
CA ILE A 74 -3.71 -20.16 -5.59
C ILE A 74 -4.16 -21.34 -6.45
N VAL A 75 -3.72 -21.39 -7.72
CA VAL A 75 -4.02 -22.51 -8.61
C VAL A 75 -3.10 -23.68 -8.32
N ASP A 76 -1.79 -23.48 -8.13
CA ASP A 76 -0.82 -24.58 -8.05
C ASP A 76 -0.38 -24.96 -6.63
N TRP A 77 -0.50 -24.06 -5.66
CA TRP A 77 -0.17 -24.32 -4.27
C TRP A 77 -1.42 -24.19 -3.39
N PRO A 78 -1.67 -25.11 -2.43
CA PRO A 78 -0.78 -26.14 -1.91
C PRO A 78 -1.08 -27.59 -2.41
N LYS A 79 -1.17 -27.83 -3.73
CA LYS A 79 -1.46 -29.18 -4.31
C LYS A 79 -0.58 -30.31 -3.76
N GLU A 80 0.67 -30.03 -3.39
CA GLU A 80 1.61 -31.04 -2.86
C GLU A 80 1.30 -31.48 -1.41
N SER A 81 0.55 -30.69 -0.66
CA SER A 81 0.26 -30.95 0.77
C SER A 81 -1.23 -31.10 1.08
N ARG A 82 -2.09 -30.86 0.08
CA ARG A 82 -3.55 -30.98 0.15
C ARG A 82 -4.06 -31.73 -1.08
N ASP A 83 -4.29 -33.04 -0.92
CA ASP A 83 -4.81 -33.92 -1.98
C ASP A 83 -6.21 -33.49 -2.49
N ASP A 84 -6.94 -32.73 -1.67
CA ASP A 84 -8.26 -32.18 -1.98
C ASP A 84 -8.21 -30.84 -2.74
N TRP A 85 -7.03 -30.22 -2.90
CA TRP A 85 -6.90 -28.90 -3.53
C TRP A 85 -7.20 -28.96 -5.03
N ASP A 86 -8.29 -28.31 -5.43
CA ASP A 86 -8.76 -28.25 -6.81
C ASP A 86 -9.31 -26.85 -7.09
N ILE A 87 -8.41 -25.94 -7.46
CA ILE A 87 -8.73 -24.61 -7.96
C ILE A 87 -8.30 -24.59 -9.42
N SER A 88 -9.26 -24.43 -10.33
CA SER A 88 -8.96 -24.24 -11.75
C SER A 88 -8.47 -22.81 -12.01
N GLU A 89 -7.81 -22.59 -13.14
CA GLU A 89 -7.42 -21.24 -13.55
C GLU A 89 -8.65 -20.32 -13.70
N GLU A 90 -9.76 -20.80 -14.29
CA GLU A 90 -11.03 -20.04 -14.41
C GLU A 90 -11.58 -19.64 -13.03
N ASP A 91 -11.55 -20.56 -12.06
CA ASP A 91 -12.03 -20.26 -10.70
C ASP A 91 -11.10 -19.30 -9.97
N GLY A 92 -9.77 -19.49 -10.08
CA GLY A 92 -8.77 -18.59 -9.51
C GLY A 92 -8.91 -17.16 -10.05
N GLU A 93 -9.13 -17.00 -11.37
CA GLU A 93 -9.40 -15.69 -11.95
C GLU A 93 -10.67 -15.06 -11.38
N ALA A 94 -11.76 -15.83 -11.26
CA ALA A 94 -13.00 -15.33 -10.69
C ALA A 94 -12.87 -14.93 -9.21
N LEU A 95 -12.02 -15.61 -8.43
CA LEU A 95 -11.72 -15.23 -7.05
C LEU A 95 -10.92 -13.92 -6.98
N LEU A 96 -9.95 -13.70 -7.86
CA LEU A 96 -9.21 -12.44 -7.92
C LEU A 96 -10.10 -11.28 -8.37
N ASP A 97 -11.01 -11.52 -9.31
CA ASP A 97 -12.00 -10.52 -9.73
C ASP A 97 -13.01 -10.19 -8.61
N TYR A 98 -13.30 -11.15 -7.73
CA TYR A 98 -14.13 -10.91 -6.53
C TYR A 98 -13.39 -10.08 -5.47
N LEU A 99 -12.08 -10.29 -5.33
CA LEU A 99 -11.24 -9.58 -4.36
C LEU A 99 -10.94 -8.14 -4.75
N ASP A 100 -11.00 -7.83 -6.05
CA ASP A 100 -10.85 -6.48 -6.61
C ASP A 100 -9.56 -5.77 -6.15
N PHE A 101 -8.44 -6.49 -6.15
CA PHE A 101 -7.15 -5.93 -5.75
C PHE A 101 -6.66 -4.86 -6.73
N ASP A 102 -6.07 -3.80 -6.18
CA ASP A 102 -5.39 -2.76 -6.97
C ASP A 102 -3.97 -3.20 -7.34
N PHE A 103 -3.84 -3.93 -8.44
CA PHE A 103 -2.54 -4.38 -8.92
C PHE A 103 -1.65 -3.26 -9.46
N LYS A 104 -2.21 -2.09 -9.79
CA LYS A 104 -1.45 -0.90 -10.16
C LYS A 104 -0.75 -0.31 -8.93
N GLU A 105 -1.45 -0.26 -7.81
CA GLU A 105 -0.85 0.13 -6.52
C GLU A 105 0.21 -0.88 -6.09
N ASN A 106 -0.04 -2.18 -6.24
CA ASN A 106 0.97 -3.21 -5.95
C ASN A 106 2.26 -3.02 -6.77
N ALA A 107 2.14 -2.62 -8.05
CA ALA A 107 3.29 -2.30 -8.90
C ALA A 107 4.02 -1.04 -8.44
N LEU A 108 3.28 0.01 -8.05
CA LEU A 108 3.85 1.25 -7.52
C LEU A 108 4.62 1.01 -6.21
N ILE A 109 4.03 0.30 -5.24
CA ILE A 109 4.68 -0.02 -3.97
C ILE A 109 5.91 -0.91 -4.20
N THR A 110 5.81 -1.91 -5.09
CA THR A 110 6.96 -2.74 -5.48
C THR A 110 8.11 -1.89 -5.99
N THR A 111 7.80 -0.91 -6.82
CA THR A 111 8.78 0.01 -7.41
C THR A 111 9.44 0.90 -6.35
N LYS A 112 8.63 1.56 -5.50
CA LYS A 112 9.14 2.39 -4.39
C LYS A 112 10.08 1.61 -3.47
N LEU A 113 9.72 0.37 -3.13
CA LEU A 113 10.57 -0.51 -2.32
C LEU A 113 11.90 -0.86 -3.00
N ALA A 114 11.87 -1.12 -4.31
CA ALA A 114 13.06 -1.47 -5.07
C ALA A 114 14.05 -0.28 -5.14
N LEU A 115 13.55 0.95 -5.30
CA LEU A 115 14.36 2.17 -5.40
C LEU A 115 15.01 2.60 -4.08
N VAL A 116 14.44 2.24 -2.93
CA VAL A 116 15.07 2.50 -1.62
C VAL A 116 16.38 1.73 -1.47
N GLY A 117 16.45 0.50 -1.99
CA GLY A 117 17.62 -0.38 -1.82
C GLY A 117 18.65 -0.32 -2.94
N PHE A 118 18.24 0.09 -4.15
CA PHE A 118 19.06 -0.01 -5.35
C PHE A 118 18.76 1.14 -6.32
N GLY A 119 19.82 1.74 -6.88
CA GLY A 119 19.69 2.70 -7.98
C GLY A 119 19.32 1.97 -9.27
N TYR A 120 18.05 2.02 -9.66
CA TYR A 120 17.56 1.49 -10.93
C TYR A 120 17.34 2.60 -11.95
N SER A 121 17.57 2.31 -13.24
CA SER A 121 17.02 3.13 -14.32
C SER A 121 15.56 2.78 -14.57
N GLU A 122 14.80 3.68 -15.20
CA GLU A 122 13.43 3.41 -15.68
C GLU A 122 13.35 2.11 -16.48
N GLU A 123 14.26 1.90 -17.43
CA GLU A 123 14.33 0.68 -18.25
C GLU A 123 14.55 -0.58 -17.40
N THR A 124 15.40 -0.50 -16.37
CA THR A 124 15.65 -1.66 -15.51
C THR A 124 14.47 -1.92 -14.59
N MET A 125 13.79 -0.88 -14.11
CA MET A 125 12.59 -1.00 -13.30
C MET A 125 11.43 -1.61 -14.09
N HIS A 126 11.24 -1.16 -15.33
CA HIS A 126 10.25 -1.72 -16.24
C HIS A 126 10.47 -3.21 -16.46
N LEU A 127 11.71 -3.62 -16.75
CA LEU A 127 12.08 -5.03 -16.88
C LEU A 127 11.85 -5.82 -15.58
N LEU A 128 12.18 -5.24 -14.42
CA LEU A 128 11.92 -5.86 -13.11
C LEU A 128 10.43 -6.14 -12.93
N LEU A 129 9.58 -5.15 -13.19
CA LEU A 129 8.13 -5.25 -13.00
C LEU A 129 7.50 -6.30 -13.91
N THR A 130 7.84 -6.24 -15.21
CA THR A 130 7.20 -7.10 -16.22
C THR A 130 7.77 -8.52 -16.23
N GLU A 131 9.09 -8.69 -16.35
CA GLU A 131 9.71 -9.99 -16.55
C GLU A 131 9.89 -10.78 -15.24
N TYR A 132 10.19 -10.09 -14.14
CA TYR A 132 10.53 -10.75 -12.87
C TYR A 132 9.41 -10.71 -11.84
N ARG A 133 8.63 -9.64 -11.81
CA ARG A 133 7.54 -9.46 -10.84
C ARG A 133 6.16 -9.79 -11.43
N GLY A 134 6.07 -10.02 -12.74
CA GLY A 134 4.89 -10.54 -13.41
C GLY A 134 3.75 -9.54 -13.55
N PHE A 135 4.02 -8.24 -13.40
CA PHE A 135 3.06 -7.17 -13.68
C PHE A 135 2.85 -7.02 -15.20
N THR A 136 1.69 -6.51 -15.57
CA THR A 136 1.40 -6.15 -16.95
C THR A 136 2.17 -4.90 -17.39
N GLU A 137 2.24 -4.66 -18.69
CA GLU A 137 2.84 -3.44 -19.24
C GLU A 137 2.16 -2.19 -18.67
N GLU A 138 0.82 -2.18 -18.62
CA GLU A 138 0.04 -1.05 -18.12
C GLU A 138 0.28 -0.77 -16.63
N GLU A 139 0.40 -1.82 -15.80
CA GLU A 139 0.72 -1.67 -14.37
C GLU A 139 2.16 -1.17 -14.17
N ALA A 140 3.10 -1.62 -14.99
CA ALA A 140 4.48 -1.17 -14.94
C ALA A 140 4.63 0.29 -15.37
N GLU A 141 3.97 0.69 -16.47
CA GLU A 141 3.91 2.08 -16.93
C GLU A 141 3.25 2.97 -15.87
N TYR A 142 2.09 2.57 -15.33
CA TYR A 142 1.44 3.29 -14.25
C TYR A 142 2.37 3.49 -13.06
N ALA A 143 3.06 2.44 -12.61
CA ALA A 143 3.98 2.51 -11.49
C ALA A 143 5.10 3.51 -11.75
N ILE A 144 5.70 3.49 -12.94
CA ILE A 144 6.79 4.40 -13.33
C ILE A 144 6.31 5.85 -13.43
N ASP A 145 5.14 6.08 -14.03
CA ASP A 145 4.56 7.41 -14.25
C ASP A 145 4.08 8.07 -12.94
N ASN A 146 3.79 7.27 -11.90
CA ASN A 146 3.32 7.75 -10.60
C ASN A 146 4.43 7.81 -9.53
N LEU A 147 5.70 7.71 -9.93
CA LEU A 147 6.83 7.99 -9.05
C LEU A 147 7.16 9.47 -9.00
N ASP A 148 7.71 9.89 -7.86
CA ASP A 148 8.28 11.23 -7.73
C ASP A 148 9.75 11.26 -8.22
N GLU A 149 10.23 12.41 -8.69
CA GLU A 149 11.64 12.57 -9.12
C GLU A 149 12.64 12.18 -8.00
N ARG A 150 12.26 12.31 -6.73
CA ARG A 150 13.08 11.87 -5.59
C ARG A 150 13.22 10.37 -5.48
N ASP A 151 12.29 9.58 -6.03
CA ASP A 151 12.34 8.12 -6.00
C ASP A 151 13.47 7.58 -6.87
N TRP A 152 13.71 8.20 -8.02
CA TRP A 152 14.79 7.83 -8.93
C TRP A 152 16.18 8.24 -8.45
N ASN A 153 16.27 9.29 -7.63
CA ASN A 153 17.53 9.88 -7.18
C ASN A 153 18.02 9.32 -5.83
N SER A 154 17.70 8.07 -5.51
CA SER A 154 18.26 7.39 -4.35
C SER A 154 19.73 7.01 -4.61
N ASP A 155 20.64 7.57 -3.81
CA ASP A 155 22.02 7.09 -3.72
C ASP A 155 22.10 5.98 -2.66
N PRO A 156 22.24 4.70 -3.06
CA PRO A 156 22.28 3.58 -2.12
C PRO A 156 23.52 3.61 -1.22
N GLU A 157 24.60 4.29 -1.62
CA GLU A 157 25.84 4.39 -0.85
C GLU A 157 25.80 5.55 0.16
N TYR A 158 24.87 6.50 0.01
CA TYR A 158 24.74 7.71 0.84
C TYR A 158 24.84 7.39 2.35
N PHE A 159 24.03 6.44 2.81
CA PHE A 159 23.95 6.10 4.23
C PHE A 159 25.18 5.35 4.75
N ASP A 160 25.87 4.59 3.90
CA ASP A 160 27.04 3.83 4.30
C ASP A 160 28.21 4.76 4.66
N GLU A 161 28.34 5.89 3.97
CA GLU A 161 29.42 6.85 4.17
C GLU A 161 29.17 7.84 5.33
N LEU A 162 27.96 7.89 5.91
CA LEU A 162 27.65 8.85 6.97
C LEU A 162 28.53 8.64 8.23
N PRO A 163 29.02 9.73 8.85
CA PRO A 163 29.88 9.67 10.03
C PRO A 163 29.08 9.49 11.35
N ILE A 164 28.02 8.67 11.31
CA ILE A 164 27.11 8.39 12.42
C ILE A 164 27.13 6.89 12.76
N THR A 165 26.52 6.50 13.87
CA THR A 165 26.42 5.12 14.33
C THR A 165 25.57 4.25 13.40
N VAL A 166 25.63 2.94 13.59
CA VAL A 166 24.80 2.00 12.81
C VAL A 166 23.32 2.20 13.10
N ASP A 167 22.96 2.48 14.35
CA ASP A 167 21.57 2.69 14.76
C ASP A 167 20.99 3.96 14.16
N GLU A 168 21.72 5.08 14.19
CA GLU A 168 21.32 6.33 13.53
C GLU A 168 21.19 6.16 12.00
N LYS A 169 22.06 5.38 11.35
CA LYS A 169 21.90 5.01 9.92
C LYS A 169 20.64 4.19 9.66
N ASN A 170 20.31 3.26 10.56
CA ASN A 170 19.10 2.45 10.43
C ASN A 170 17.85 3.31 10.57
N ILE A 171 17.84 4.26 11.52
CA ILE A 171 16.76 5.24 11.67
C ILE A 171 16.62 6.07 10.40
N ALA A 172 17.71 6.62 9.86
CA ALA A 172 17.67 7.45 8.65
C ALA A 172 17.10 6.69 7.43
N ARG A 173 17.50 5.42 7.26
CA ARG A 173 16.98 4.54 6.20
C ARG A 173 15.50 4.19 6.39
N ASP A 174 15.13 3.82 7.61
CA ASP A 174 13.74 3.45 7.94
C ASP A 174 12.82 4.67 7.78
N ALA A 175 13.29 5.85 8.16
CA ALA A 175 12.59 7.12 7.97
C ALA A 175 12.38 7.44 6.48
N GLU A 176 13.41 7.36 5.63
CA GLU A 176 13.24 7.55 4.18
C GLU A 176 12.29 6.49 3.57
N ARG A 177 12.35 5.25 4.04
CA ARG A 177 11.44 4.18 3.61
C ARG A 177 9.99 4.49 3.98
N HIS A 178 9.72 4.87 5.23
CA HIS A 178 8.38 5.21 5.69
C HIS A 178 7.84 6.47 5.03
N SER A 179 8.69 7.47 4.82
CA SER A 179 8.36 8.67 4.05
C SER A 179 7.87 8.31 2.64
N ARG A 180 8.60 7.47 1.89
CA ARG A 180 8.23 7.12 0.50
C ARG A 180 7.00 6.22 0.38
N LEU A 181 6.87 5.28 1.31
CA LEU A 181 5.81 4.27 1.26
C LEU A 181 4.49 4.75 1.85
N ASN A 182 4.56 5.53 2.91
CA ASN A 182 3.40 5.88 3.71
C ASN A 182 3.20 7.39 3.81
N ASN A 183 4.07 8.22 3.23
CA ASN A 183 3.97 9.68 3.31
C ASN A 183 3.92 10.18 4.77
N LEU A 184 4.67 9.55 5.68
CA LEU A 184 4.59 9.86 7.11
C LEU A 184 5.10 11.26 7.45
N SER A 185 4.50 11.85 8.48
CA SER A 185 5.03 13.05 9.12
C SER A 185 6.28 12.74 9.93
N LYS A 186 7.01 13.79 10.36
CA LYS A 186 8.14 13.62 11.27
C LYS A 186 7.71 12.95 12.59
N VAL A 187 6.58 13.37 13.15
CA VAL A 187 6.04 12.83 14.42
C VAL A 187 5.76 11.34 14.31
N GLU A 188 5.09 10.91 13.23
CA GLU A 188 4.79 9.49 13.00
C GLU A 188 6.08 8.64 12.87
N ILE A 189 7.14 9.18 12.26
CA ILE A 189 8.43 8.49 12.13
C ILE A 189 9.17 8.43 13.48
N GLU A 190 9.10 9.49 14.29
CA GLU A 190 9.65 9.52 15.66
C GLU A 190 8.98 8.44 16.51
N ASP A 191 7.64 8.39 16.53
CA ASP A 191 6.86 7.39 17.26
C ASP A 191 7.22 5.94 16.88
N LEU A 192 7.38 5.67 15.57
CA LEU A 192 7.81 4.35 15.09
C LEU A 192 9.23 3.99 15.54
N SER A 193 10.12 4.98 15.63
CA SER A 193 11.50 4.77 16.05
C SER A 193 11.59 4.55 17.57
N GLU A 194 10.80 5.27 18.35
CA GLU A 194 10.65 5.04 19.80
C GLU A 194 10.08 3.66 20.11
N PHE A 195 9.08 3.21 19.34
CA PHE A 195 8.52 1.86 19.47
C PHE A 195 9.59 0.77 19.28
N ARG A 196 10.63 1.06 18.49
CA ARG A 196 11.80 0.18 18.27
C ARG A 196 12.87 0.30 19.35
N ASN A 197 12.63 1.11 20.38
CA ASN A 197 13.50 1.39 21.53
C ASN A 197 14.81 2.10 21.17
N TYR A 198 14.81 2.91 20.11
CA TYR A 198 15.87 3.91 19.91
C TYR A 198 15.71 5.03 20.94
N SER A 199 16.84 5.62 21.36
CA SER A 199 16.83 6.78 22.24
C SER A 199 16.50 8.06 21.47
N ASP A 200 15.94 9.07 22.16
CA ASP A 200 15.63 10.38 21.57
C ASP A 200 16.83 11.00 20.84
N GLU A 201 18.05 10.83 21.38
CA GLU A 201 19.30 11.32 20.77
C GLU A 201 19.61 10.60 19.46
N GLU A 202 19.47 9.26 19.41
CA GLU A 202 19.66 8.49 18.18
C GLU A 202 18.62 8.83 17.11
N ILE A 203 17.37 9.08 17.54
CA ILE A 203 16.27 9.49 16.66
C ILE A 203 16.56 10.87 16.07
N GLU A 204 16.92 11.84 16.92
CA GLU A 204 17.25 13.20 16.48
C GLU A 204 18.39 13.18 15.45
N VAL A 205 19.48 12.47 15.74
CA VAL A 205 20.62 12.36 14.82
C VAL A 205 20.24 11.59 13.55
N GLY A 206 19.55 10.46 13.65
CA GLY A 206 19.12 9.69 12.49
C GLY A 206 18.23 10.49 11.54
N LEU A 207 17.28 11.26 12.08
CA LEU A 207 16.38 12.10 11.28
C LEU A 207 17.07 13.34 10.71
N GLU A 208 18.15 13.86 11.33
CA GLU A 208 18.97 14.92 10.74
C GLU A 208 19.57 14.49 9.38
N TYR A 209 19.90 13.21 9.24
CA TYR A 209 20.46 12.64 8.02
C TYR A 209 19.44 11.95 7.10
N ALA A 210 18.17 11.88 7.49
CA ALA A 210 17.10 11.39 6.63
C ALA A 210 16.74 12.47 5.60
N ARG A 211 16.86 12.20 4.29
CA ARG A 211 16.57 13.18 3.23
C ARG A 211 15.08 13.20 2.91
N ILE A 212 14.29 13.68 3.87
CA ILE A 212 12.83 13.68 3.79
C ILE A 212 12.33 15.09 3.49
N ASP A 213 11.38 15.18 2.55
CA ASP A 213 10.60 16.40 2.31
C ASP A 213 9.20 16.20 2.89
N TYR A 214 8.99 16.67 4.11
CA TYR A 214 7.74 16.52 4.83
C TYR A 214 6.60 17.39 4.25
N ASN A 215 6.92 18.46 3.52
CA ASN A 215 5.90 19.24 2.80
C ASN A 215 5.26 18.39 1.70
N PHE A 216 6.09 17.66 0.95
CA PHE A 216 5.60 16.72 -0.05
C PHE A 216 4.79 15.59 0.58
N ASN A 217 5.26 15.03 1.70
CA ASN A 217 4.53 13.97 2.41
C ASN A 217 3.13 14.44 2.82
N ALA A 218 3.02 15.67 3.34
CA ALA A 218 1.72 16.27 3.67
C ALA A 218 0.82 16.41 2.43
N LEU A 219 1.37 16.86 1.29
CA LEU A 219 0.62 16.95 0.03
C LEU A 219 0.10 15.57 -0.42
N LYS A 220 0.96 14.55 -0.44
CA LYS A 220 0.54 13.20 -0.84
C LYS A 220 -0.47 12.58 0.12
N ARG A 221 -0.33 12.84 1.42
CA ARG A 221 -1.33 12.43 2.40
C ARG A 221 -2.68 13.10 2.12
N ALA A 222 -2.69 14.39 1.79
CA ALA A 222 -3.92 15.09 1.41
C ALA A 222 -4.57 14.51 0.14
N GLU A 223 -3.78 14.24 -0.90
CA GLU A 223 -4.24 13.59 -2.13
C GLU A 223 -4.82 12.19 -1.86
N GLU A 224 -4.20 11.39 -0.98
CA GLU A 224 -4.71 10.08 -0.55
C GLU A 224 -6.11 10.19 0.05
N TYR A 225 -6.33 11.13 0.98
CA TYR A 225 -7.66 11.34 1.56
C TYR A 225 -8.70 11.78 0.54
N LEU A 226 -8.32 12.61 -0.44
CA LEU A 226 -9.21 13.05 -1.51
C LEU A 226 -9.58 11.95 -2.51
N LYS A 227 -8.74 10.91 -2.66
CA LYS A 227 -9.09 9.74 -3.47
C LYS A 227 -10.19 8.91 -2.81
N GLU A 228 -10.17 8.82 -1.49
CA GLU A 228 -11.11 8.01 -0.71
C GLU A 228 -12.44 8.72 -0.46
N SER A 229 -12.45 10.04 -0.30
CA SER A 229 -13.66 10.79 0.03
C SER A 229 -13.55 12.29 -0.29
N ASP A 230 -14.71 12.95 -0.41
CA ASP A 230 -14.77 14.40 -0.55
C ASP A 230 -14.46 15.07 0.81
N TYR A 231 -13.25 15.62 0.95
CA TYR A 231 -12.87 16.47 2.07
C TYR A 231 -12.84 17.94 1.65
N SER A 232 -13.32 18.82 2.52
CA SER A 232 -13.03 20.25 2.37
C SER A 232 -11.56 20.54 2.69
N THR A 233 -11.06 21.64 2.15
CA THR A 233 -9.71 22.14 2.42
C THR A 233 -9.43 22.34 3.91
N GLU A 234 -10.41 22.81 4.68
CA GLU A 234 -10.28 23.00 6.13
C GLU A 234 -10.18 21.64 6.85
N GLU A 235 -11.01 20.67 6.46
CA GLU A 235 -10.98 19.32 7.06
C GLU A 235 -9.66 18.60 6.77
N LEU A 236 -9.13 18.68 5.54
CA LEU A 236 -7.81 18.12 5.21
C LEU A 236 -6.70 18.79 6.04
N HIS A 237 -6.77 20.12 6.17
CA HIS A 237 -5.79 20.87 6.92
C HIS A 237 -5.77 20.48 8.40
N GLU A 238 -6.95 20.42 9.03
CA GLU A 238 -7.09 19.95 10.42
C GLU A 238 -6.62 18.49 10.56
N LEU A 239 -6.99 17.60 9.63
CA LEU A 239 -6.60 16.20 9.62
C LEU A 239 -5.07 16.00 9.58
N LEU A 240 -4.37 16.73 8.70
CA LEU A 240 -2.92 16.66 8.59
C LEU A 240 -2.22 17.06 9.90
N ILE A 241 -2.70 18.09 10.57
CA ILE A 241 -2.10 18.58 11.81
C ILE A 241 -2.48 17.71 13.00
N GLU A 242 -3.78 17.51 13.23
CA GLU A 242 -4.28 16.92 14.47
C GLU A 242 -4.15 15.40 14.50
N THR A 243 -4.32 14.73 13.35
CA THR A 243 -4.26 13.26 13.27
C THR A 243 -2.87 12.78 12.90
N HIS A 244 -2.21 13.47 11.97
CA HIS A 244 -0.92 13.02 11.44
C HIS A 244 0.28 13.78 11.98
N GLY A 245 0.09 14.86 12.75
CA GLY A 245 1.19 15.56 13.38
C GLY A 245 2.10 16.31 12.41
N PHE A 246 1.61 16.65 11.21
CA PHE A 246 2.31 17.58 10.34
C PHE A 246 2.35 18.99 10.98
N THR A 247 3.40 19.74 10.66
CA THR A 247 3.48 21.14 11.07
C THR A 247 2.45 21.99 10.33
N GLN A 248 2.16 23.16 10.90
CA GLN A 248 1.28 24.14 10.30
C GLN A 248 1.76 24.57 8.91
N GLU A 249 3.07 24.71 8.72
CA GLU A 249 3.68 25.05 7.44
C GLU A 249 3.52 23.93 6.39
N GLU A 250 3.72 22.67 6.79
CA GLU A 250 3.57 21.50 5.90
C GLU A 250 2.11 21.29 5.48
N ALA A 251 1.16 21.44 6.41
CA ALA A 251 -0.26 21.36 6.08
C ALA A 251 -0.70 22.50 5.16
N ASN A 252 -0.23 23.73 5.40
CA ASN A 252 -0.49 24.85 4.49
C ASN A 252 0.08 24.60 3.10
N TYR A 253 1.31 24.10 3.02
CA TYR A 253 1.93 23.73 1.75
C TYR A 253 1.08 22.70 1.01
N ALA A 254 0.63 21.63 1.70
CA ALA A 254 -0.21 20.60 1.11
C ALA A 254 -1.47 21.21 0.48
N ILE A 255 -2.21 22.01 1.25
CA ILE A 255 -3.42 22.69 0.79
C ILE A 255 -3.17 23.61 -0.41
N GLU A 256 -2.10 24.41 -0.39
CA GLU A 256 -1.79 25.36 -1.46
C GLU A 256 -1.37 24.68 -2.78
N ASN A 257 -0.99 23.41 -2.74
CA ASN A 257 -0.50 22.65 -3.89
C ASN A 257 -1.43 21.48 -4.29
N LEU A 258 -2.64 21.41 -3.74
CA LEU A 258 -3.67 20.52 -4.27
C LEU A 258 -4.10 21.00 -5.67
N ASP A 259 -4.17 20.08 -6.62
CA ASP A 259 -4.74 20.36 -7.94
C ASP A 259 -6.27 20.60 -7.83
N ASP A 260 -6.76 21.64 -8.50
CA ASP A 260 -8.20 22.01 -8.58
C ASP A 260 -9.05 21.01 -9.39
#